data_AF-A0A194QJY0-F1
#
_entry.id   AF-A0A194QJY0-F1
#
_cell.length_a   1.000
_cell.length_b   1.000
_cell.length_c   1.000
_cell.angle_alpha   90.00
_cell.angle_beta   90.00
_cell.angle_gamma   90.00
#
_symmetry.space_group_name_H-M   'P 1'
#
loop_
_entity.id
_entity.type
_entity.pdbx_description
1 polymer ?
#
loop_
_entity_poly.entity_id
_entity_poly.type
_entity_poly.pdbx_seq_one_letter_code
_entity_poly.pdbx_strand_id
1 'polypeptide(L)'
;MVMESPVVGKSMPPGKHADFTNILHGEQYIEFVSDFPGTEGEFTIRNYVVDILDKGSSAVAIVNSEIFQNKSLVLRTQQHIFVLGQGGFGGPRNSNKAVNVAAAPKRAPDAVVEQKTSEDQAALYRLSGDLNPLHIDPNVATAAGHQKPILHGLASLGFSVRHVLAKYGGNDSSLVKAVKARFAKPVLPGQTLVTEMWVEDTRVHFQTKTKETGNVVISGAFVDLKKVVKSDTAASAAPSQQSSSALKSDGLFAKIDEQVKANPSLAKSIGAVFLYNITENGKTVKQWTLDLKAGLVHEGAPKSGKPDTTMTLSDEDLIALASGTLNPQTAFLKGKLKIAGNLMLAQKLGPLLKSGSKL
;
A
#
# COMPACT_ATOMS: atom_id res chain seq x y z
N MET A 1 -13.50 18.41 -14.88
CA MET A 1 -12.54 17.27 -14.84
C MET A 1 -11.27 17.74 -15.53
N VAL A 2 -10.32 18.30 -14.77
CA VAL A 2 -9.04 18.73 -15.35
C VAL A 2 -8.19 17.47 -15.44
N MET A 3 -8.28 16.77 -16.57
CA MET A 3 -7.67 15.45 -16.71
C MET A 3 -6.15 15.51 -16.89
N GLU A 4 -5.54 16.68 -17.12
CA GLU A 4 -4.09 16.82 -17.19
C GLU A 4 -3.66 18.29 -17.11
N SER A 5 -2.44 18.52 -16.59
CA SER A 5 -1.74 19.78 -16.81
C SER A 5 -1.30 19.81 -18.29
N PRO A 6 -1.65 20.85 -19.07
CA PRO A 6 -1.29 20.91 -20.50
C PRO A 6 0.21 21.17 -20.73
N VAL A 7 1.05 21.08 -19.69
CA VAL A 7 2.46 21.46 -19.74
C VAL A 7 3.25 20.62 -20.73
N VAL A 8 2.99 19.30 -20.80
CA VAL A 8 3.66 18.41 -21.76
C VAL A 8 3.19 18.73 -23.18
N GLY A 9 1.87 18.71 -23.42
CA GLY A 9 1.29 18.99 -24.74
C GLY A 9 1.73 20.35 -25.31
N LYS A 10 1.76 21.40 -24.48
CA LYS A 10 2.22 22.75 -24.88
C LYS A 10 3.72 22.86 -25.15
N SER A 11 4.52 21.92 -24.64
CA SER A 11 5.97 21.91 -24.82
C SER A 11 6.42 21.02 -25.97
N MET A 12 5.49 20.36 -26.66
CA MET A 12 5.82 19.48 -27.78
C MET A 12 6.36 20.29 -28.97
N PRO A 13 7.34 19.76 -29.73
CA PRO A 13 7.83 20.39 -30.94
C PRO A 13 6.73 20.56 -32.00
N PRO A 14 6.89 21.47 -32.97
CA PRO A 14 5.94 21.65 -34.06
C PRO A 14 5.57 20.33 -34.76
N GLY A 15 4.28 20.10 -34.96
CA GLY A 15 3.77 18.88 -35.59
C GLY A 15 3.72 17.65 -34.67
N LYS A 16 4.05 17.78 -33.39
CA LYS A 16 3.92 16.74 -32.36
C LYS A 16 2.82 17.10 -31.36
N HIS A 17 2.19 16.10 -30.74
CA HIS A 17 1.12 16.30 -29.75
C HIS A 17 1.22 15.29 -28.61
N ALA A 18 0.82 15.69 -27.41
CA ALA A 18 0.75 14.80 -26.26
C ALA A 18 -0.60 14.94 -25.58
N ASP A 19 -1.23 13.81 -25.28
CA ASP A 19 -2.47 13.71 -24.51
C ASP A 19 -2.52 12.38 -23.75
N PHE A 20 -3.49 12.24 -22.87
CA PHE A 20 -3.65 11.06 -22.01
C PHE A 20 -3.68 9.71 -22.75
N THR A 21 -4.00 9.67 -24.05
CA THR A 21 -4.09 8.43 -24.83
C THR A 21 -2.73 7.94 -25.33
N ASN A 22 -1.74 8.82 -25.41
CA ASN A 22 -0.43 8.52 -25.98
C ASN A 22 0.74 8.76 -25.01
N ILE A 23 0.47 9.10 -23.76
CA ILE A 23 1.50 9.28 -22.74
C ILE A 23 1.68 8.05 -21.85
N LEU A 24 2.93 7.75 -21.51
CA LEU A 24 3.30 6.75 -20.51
C LEU A 24 4.24 7.36 -19.47
N HIS A 25 4.03 7.01 -18.21
CA HIS A 25 4.95 7.38 -17.14
C HIS A 25 6.15 6.42 -17.13
N GLY A 26 7.33 6.90 -17.52
CA GLY A 26 8.54 6.09 -17.67
C GLY A 26 9.49 6.11 -16.48
N GLU A 27 9.71 7.27 -15.85
CA GLU A 27 10.57 7.40 -14.67
C GLU A 27 10.00 8.40 -13.67
N GLN A 28 10.22 8.14 -12.37
CA GLN A 28 9.86 9.04 -11.28
C GLN A 28 11.08 9.30 -10.41
N TYR A 29 11.26 10.55 -10.03
CA TYR A 29 12.18 11.01 -8.99
C TYR A 29 11.43 11.88 -7.99
N ILE A 30 11.77 11.76 -6.71
CA ILE A 30 11.25 12.56 -5.60
C ILE A 30 12.42 12.91 -4.70
N GLU A 31 12.51 14.16 -4.25
CA GLU A 31 13.53 14.64 -3.33
C GLU A 31 12.90 15.55 -2.28
N PHE A 32 13.13 15.24 -1.01
CA PHE A 32 12.85 16.12 0.11
C PHE A 32 14.04 17.06 0.29
N VAL A 33 13.84 18.33 -0.06
CA VAL A 33 14.89 19.36 0.01
C VAL A 33 14.98 20.00 1.40
N SER A 34 13.97 19.74 2.24
CA SER A 34 13.88 20.14 3.64
C SER A 34 13.49 18.92 4.48
N ASP A 35 13.24 19.13 5.77
CA ASP A 35 12.54 18.12 6.57
C ASP A 35 11.16 17.80 5.99
N PHE A 36 10.66 16.62 6.36
CA PHE A 36 9.39 16.10 5.87
C PHE A 36 8.27 17.11 6.18
N PRO A 37 7.53 17.59 5.16
CA PRO A 37 6.63 18.73 5.31
C PRO A 37 5.30 18.42 6.02
N GLY A 38 5.18 17.24 6.63
CA GLY A 38 3.97 16.75 7.28
C GLY A 38 3.01 16.00 6.34
N THR A 39 1.91 15.51 6.90
CA THR A 39 0.87 14.75 6.20
C THR A 39 -0.38 15.57 5.85
N GLU A 40 -0.40 16.83 6.26
CA GLU A 40 -1.49 17.78 6.04
C GLU A 40 -0.91 19.18 5.74
N GLY A 41 -1.73 20.04 5.14
CA GLY A 41 -1.38 21.43 4.85
C GLY A 41 -1.64 21.83 3.40
N GLU A 42 -1.40 23.11 3.14
CA GLU A 42 -1.54 23.71 1.81
C GLU A 42 -0.19 23.75 1.10
N PHE A 43 -0.18 23.31 -0.16
CA PHE A 43 1.02 23.25 -0.98
C PHE A 43 0.80 23.99 -2.29
N THR A 44 1.77 24.81 -2.68
CA THR A 44 1.80 25.43 -4.01
C THR A 44 2.75 24.64 -4.91
N ILE A 45 2.29 24.25 -6.09
CA ILE A 45 3.07 23.43 -7.03
C ILE A 45 3.38 24.25 -8.28
N ARG A 46 4.66 24.31 -8.66
CA ARG A 46 5.11 24.84 -9.94
C ARG A 46 5.63 23.70 -10.81
N ASN A 47 4.97 23.47 -11.95
CA ASN A 47 5.36 22.44 -12.92
C ASN A 47 5.97 23.08 -14.17
N TYR A 48 7.04 22.50 -14.70
CA TYR A 48 7.65 22.95 -15.95
C TYR A 48 8.38 21.82 -16.68
N VAL A 49 8.35 21.85 -18.01
CA VAL A 49 9.15 20.96 -18.84
C VAL A 49 10.58 21.47 -18.88
N VAL A 50 11.51 20.58 -18.57
CA VAL A 50 12.94 20.84 -18.43
C VAL A 50 13.70 20.51 -19.71
N ASP A 51 13.23 19.48 -20.41
CA ASP A 51 13.79 18.99 -21.66
C ASP A 51 12.77 18.14 -22.43
N ILE A 52 12.96 18.03 -23.74
CA ILE A 52 12.19 17.17 -24.65
C ILE A 52 13.19 16.36 -25.49
N LEU A 53 13.21 15.05 -25.27
CA LEU A 53 14.17 14.13 -25.90
C LEU A 53 13.54 13.38 -27.06
N ASP A 54 14.33 13.15 -28.10
CA ASP A 54 13.94 12.31 -29.24
C ASP A 54 14.52 10.89 -29.07
N LYS A 55 13.63 9.92 -28.87
CA LYS A 55 13.98 8.50 -28.73
C LYS A 55 13.70 7.70 -30.02
N GLY A 56 13.64 8.36 -31.17
CA GLY A 56 13.37 7.74 -32.46
C GLY A 56 11.87 7.71 -32.75
N SER A 57 11.17 6.66 -32.31
CA SER A 57 9.72 6.57 -32.52
C SER A 57 8.90 7.38 -31.49
N SER A 58 9.48 7.71 -30.34
CA SER A 58 8.78 8.37 -29.23
C SER A 58 9.55 9.61 -28.78
N ALA A 59 8.82 10.58 -28.22
CA ALA A 59 9.42 11.67 -27.46
C ALA A 59 9.47 11.33 -25.97
N VAL A 60 10.33 11.99 -25.21
CA VAL A 60 10.29 11.98 -23.74
C VAL A 60 10.31 13.40 -23.22
N ALA A 61 9.26 13.81 -22.53
CA ALA A 61 9.22 15.05 -21.78
C ALA A 61 9.75 14.83 -20.37
N ILE A 62 10.80 15.57 -20.00
CA ILE A 62 11.29 15.62 -18.62
C ILE A 62 10.58 16.77 -17.93
N VAL A 63 9.73 16.46 -16.96
CA VAL A 63 8.92 17.43 -16.23
C VAL A 63 9.45 17.53 -14.81
N ASN A 64 9.77 18.74 -14.35
CA ASN A 64 10.03 19.01 -12.94
C ASN A 64 8.79 19.59 -12.28
N SER A 65 8.59 19.22 -11.02
CA SER A 65 7.69 19.91 -10.11
C SER A 65 8.47 20.43 -8.91
N GLU A 66 8.26 21.70 -8.58
CA GLU A 66 8.72 22.33 -7.36
C GLU A 66 7.51 22.53 -6.45
N ILE A 67 7.56 21.96 -5.25
CA ILE A 67 6.45 21.98 -4.30
C ILE A 67 6.87 22.83 -3.11
N PHE A 68 6.05 23.83 -2.81
CA PHE A 68 6.28 24.82 -1.77
C PHE A 68 5.24 24.71 -0.66
N GLN A 69 5.67 24.89 0.57
CA GLN A 69 4.82 25.05 1.75
C GLN A 69 5.31 26.29 2.51
N ASN A 70 4.42 27.18 2.92
CA ASN A 70 4.78 28.44 3.59
C ASN A 70 5.87 29.24 2.83
N LYS A 71 5.76 29.30 1.50
CA LYS A 71 6.72 29.94 0.57
C LYS A 71 8.13 29.31 0.55
N SER A 72 8.36 28.23 1.27
CA SER A 72 9.62 27.47 1.28
C SER A 72 9.51 26.27 0.35
N LEU A 73 10.55 26.01 -0.44
CA LEU A 73 10.62 24.80 -1.26
C LEU A 73 10.82 23.60 -0.33
N VAL A 74 9.94 22.60 -0.41
CA VAL A 74 9.97 21.41 0.46
C VAL A 74 10.21 20.11 -0.31
N LEU A 75 9.75 20.04 -1.56
CA LEU A 75 9.90 18.86 -2.40
C LEU A 75 10.25 19.25 -3.83
N ARG A 76 11.12 18.46 -4.47
CA ARG A 76 11.28 18.44 -5.92
C ARG A 76 10.87 17.07 -6.44
N THR A 77 10.17 17.04 -7.56
CA THR A 77 9.96 15.80 -8.31
C THR A 77 10.44 15.98 -9.75
N GLN A 78 10.84 14.88 -10.36
CA GLN A 78 11.10 14.83 -11.80
C GLN A 78 10.45 13.60 -12.40
N GLN A 79 9.70 13.79 -13.47
CA GLN A 79 8.99 12.74 -14.19
C GLN A 79 9.53 12.66 -15.62
N HIS A 80 9.66 11.45 -16.14
CA HIS A 80 9.94 11.22 -17.55
C HIS A 80 8.68 10.67 -18.19
N ILE A 81 8.00 11.52 -18.96
CA ILE A 81 6.75 11.18 -19.65
C ILE A 81 7.09 10.82 -21.09
N PHE A 82 6.93 9.56 -21.44
CA PHE A 82 7.04 9.09 -22.82
C PHE A 82 5.80 9.52 -23.59
N VAL A 83 6.00 10.05 -24.80
CA VAL A 83 4.90 10.38 -25.72
C VAL A 83 5.05 9.52 -26.97
N LEU A 84 4.18 8.52 -27.07
CA LEU A 84 4.27 7.45 -28.06
C LEU A 84 4.00 7.98 -29.48
N GLY A 85 4.84 7.58 -30.44
CA GLY A 85 4.69 8.00 -31.84
C GLY A 85 5.14 9.44 -32.13
N GLN A 86 5.59 10.18 -31.12
CA GLN A 86 5.92 11.60 -31.24
C GLN A 86 7.42 11.89 -31.36
N GLY A 87 8.25 10.87 -31.62
CA GLY A 87 9.68 11.05 -31.91
C GLY A 87 9.97 11.51 -33.33
N GLY A 88 11.23 11.48 -33.75
CA GLY A 88 11.65 11.75 -35.13
C GLY A 88 11.65 13.24 -35.51
N PHE A 89 11.82 14.11 -34.51
CA PHE A 89 11.95 15.56 -34.70
C PHE A 89 13.42 16.03 -34.66
N GLY A 90 14.38 15.10 -34.53
CA GLY A 90 15.81 15.40 -34.56
C GLY A 90 16.34 16.02 -33.27
N GLY A 91 15.64 15.84 -32.15
CA GLY A 91 16.03 16.38 -30.84
C GLY A 91 17.18 15.62 -30.18
N PRO A 92 17.67 16.11 -29.02
CA PRO A 92 18.70 15.43 -28.26
C PRO A 92 18.21 14.06 -27.77
N ARG A 93 19.10 13.06 -27.77
CA ARG A 93 18.77 11.73 -27.24
C ARG A 93 18.85 11.64 -25.72
N ASN A 94 19.63 12.51 -25.07
CA ASN A 94 19.91 12.49 -23.63
C ASN A 94 19.86 13.91 -23.07
N SER A 95 19.60 14.03 -21.75
CA SER A 95 19.61 15.31 -21.03
C SER A 95 20.64 15.27 -19.90
N ASN A 96 21.40 16.34 -19.72
CA ASN A 96 22.21 16.56 -18.53
C ASN A 96 21.40 17.08 -17.34
N LYS A 97 20.11 17.41 -17.54
CA LYS A 97 19.18 17.85 -16.49
C LYS A 97 18.38 16.69 -15.90
N ALA A 98 18.51 15.50 -16.47
CA ALA A 98 17.87 14.29 -15.98
C ALA A 98 18.57 13.77 -14.73
N VAL A 99 17.81 13.45 -13.69
CA VAL A 99 18.33 12.63 -12.59
C VAL A 99 18.49 11.20 -13.09
N ASN A 100 19.72 10.71 -13.08
CA ASN A 100 20.05 9.39 -13.62
C ASN A 100 19.48 8.26 -12.77
N VAL A 101 19.11 7.17 -13.44
CA VAL A 101 18.88 5.87 -12.79
C VAL A 101 20.20 5.29 -12.25
N ALA A 102 20.12 4.42 -11.25
CA ALA A 102 21.27 3.70 -10.73
C ALA A 102 21.10 2.20 -10.94
N ALA A 103 22.05 1.54 -11.62
CA ALA A 103 21.99 0.10 -11.83
C ALA A 103 21.97 -0.65 -10.50
N ALA A 104 21.28 -1.80 -10.47
CA ALA A 104 21.36 -2.71 -9.33
C ALA A 104 22.79 -3.28 -9.22
N PRO A 105 23.36 -3.40 -8.02
CA PRO A 105 24.67 -4.02 -7.82
C PRO A 105 24.72 -5.45 -8.38
N LYS A 106 25.85 -5.83 -8.98
CA LYS A 106 26.07 -7.16 -9.59
C LYS A 106 26.44 -8.22 -8.55
N ARG A 107 25.64 -8.34 -7.49
CA ARG A 107 25.78 -9.31 -6.38
C ARG A 107 24.40 -9.76 -5.91
N ALA A 108 24.32 -10.79 -5.06
CA ALA A 108 23.06 -11.18 -4.44
C ALA A 108 22.44 -10.01 -3.64
N PRO A 109 21.10 -9.85 -3.64
CA PRO A 109 20.43 -8.83 -2.84
C PRO A 109 20.66 -9.08 -1.34
N ASP A 110 20.80 -7.99 -0.59
CA ASP A 110 20.93 -8.02 0.87
C ASP A 110 19.61 -8.37 1.54
N ALA A 111 18.48 -8.02 0.90
CA ALA A 111 17.15 -8.43 1.32
C ALA A 111 16.20 -8.57 0.12
N VAL A 112 15.22 -9.45 0.29
CA VAL A 112 14.11 -9.63 -0.64
C VAL A 112 12.81 -9.61 0.15
N VAL A 113 11.83 -8.84 -0.31
CA VAL A 113 10.48 -8.78 0.29
C VAL A 113 9.44 -9.06 -0.77
N GLU A 114 8.50 -9.95 -0.46
CA GLU A 114 7.38 -10.28 -1.33
C GLU A 114 6.08 -9.72 -0.74
N GLN A 115 5.25 -9.10 -1.58
CA GLN A 115 3.91 -8.66 -1.19
C GLN A 115 2.91 -8.87 -2.34
N LYS A 116 1.85 -9.64 -2.07
CA LYS A 116 0.73 -9.79 -3.00
C LYS A 116 -0.13 -8.53 -3.00
N THR A 117 -0.40 -7.98 -4.19
CA THR A 117 -1.33 -6.87 -4.36
C THR A 117 -2.78 -7.37 -4.32
N SER A 118 -3.72 -6.51 -3.93
CA SER A 118 -5.15 -6.83 -4.09
C SER A 118 -5.54 -6.83 -5.58
N GLU A 119 -6.58 -7.57 -5.95
CA GLU A 119 -7.21 -7.42 -7.28
C GLU A 119 -7.82 -6.02 -7.46
N ASP A 120 -8.27 -5.40 -6.36
CA ASP A 120 -8.80 -4.03 -6.34
C ASP A 120 -7.73 -2.96 -6.13
N GLN A 121 -6.43 -3.31 -6.20
CA GLN A 121 -5.36 -2.39 -5.82
C GLN A 121 -5.35 -1.10 -6.65
N ALA A 122 -5.64 -1.20 -7.95
CA ALA A 122 -5.73 -0.05 -8.84
C ALA A 122 -7.00 0.78 -8.57
N ALA A 123 -8.12 0.13 -8.25
CA ALA A 123 -9.37 0.78 -7.90
C ALA A 123 -9.28 1.59 -6.61
N LEU A 124 -8.50 1.09 -5.63
CA LEU A 124 -8.19 1.84 -4.41
C LEU A 124 -7.18 2.96 -4.68
N TYR A 125 -6.07 2.66 -5.36
CA TYR A 125 -4.97 3.63 -5.52
C TYR A 125 -5.40 4.88 -6.29
N ARG A 126 -6.22 4.73 -7.34
CA ARG A 126 -6.72 5.86 -8.16
C ARG A 126 -7.48 6.91 -7.35
N LEU A 127 -8.06 6.56 -6.21
CA LEU A 127 -8.72 7.52 -5.32
C LEU A 127 -7.74 8.56 -4.74
N SER A 128 -6.44 8.32 -4.88
CA SER A 128 -5.37 9.26 -4.52
C SER A 128 -5.09 10.33 -5.59
N GLY A 129 -5.78 10.31 -6.73
CA GLY A 129 -5.79 11.40 -7.71
C GLY A 129 -5.55 10.99 -9.17
N ASP A 130 -4.88 9.86 -9.43
CA ASP A 130 -4.66 9.38 -10.80
C ASP A 130 -5.86 8.56 -11.28
N LEU A 131 -6.79 9.25 -11.93
CA LEU A 131 -8.05 8.69 -12.42
C LEU A 131 -7.96 8.09 -13.83
N ASN A 132 -6.76 7.93 -14.41
CA ASN A 132 -6.60 7.44 -15.78
C ASN A 132 -7.37 6.11 -15.99
N PRO A 133 -8.28 6.04 -16.97
CA PRO A 133 -9.13 4.88 -17.20
C PRO A 133 -8.34 3.61 -17.57
N LEU A 134 -7.09 3.72 -18.03
CA LEU A 134 -6.17 2.59 -18.26
C LEU A 134 -6.08 1.63 -17.05
N HIS A 135 -6.28 2.15 -15.84
CA HIS A 135 -6.13 1.42 -14.59
C HIS A 135 -7.43 0.79 -14.07
N ILE A 136 -8.57 0.97 -14.75
CA ILE A 136 -9.86 0.42 -14.28
C ILE A 136 -10.82 -0.03 -15.38
N ASP A 137 -10.78 0.61 -16.56
CA ASP A 137 -11.67 0.30 -17.68
C ASP A 137 -11.02 -0.75 -18.62
N PRO A 138 -11.58 -1.97 -18.75
CA PRO A 138 -11.04 -3.00 -19.61
C PRO A 138 -10.98 -2.61 -21.10
N ASN A 139 -11.90 -1.79 -21.59
CA ASN A 139 -11.93 -1.37 -22.99
C ASN A 139 -10.76 -0.43 -23.30
N VAL A 140 -10.49 0.52 -22.40
CA VAL A 140 -9.34 1.43 -22.53
C VAL A 140 -8.03 0.66 -22.43
N ALA A 141 -7.92 -0.26 -21.47
CA ALA A 141 -6.72 -1.09 -21.34
C ALA A 141 -6.46 -1.92 -22.60
N THR A 142 -7.51 -2.53 -23.17
CA THR A 142 -7.42 -3.30 -24.42
C THR A 142 -7.01 -2.44 -25.61
N ALA A 143 -7.61 -1.25 -25.75
CA ALA A 143 -7.25 -0.30 -26.80
C ALA A 143 -5.79 0.18 -26.67
N ALA A 144 -5.26 0.26 -25.45
CA ALA A 144 -3.86 0.57 -25.17
C ALA A 144 -2.91 -0.65 -25.29
N GLY A 145 -3.42 -1.82 -25.72
CA GLY A 145 -2.62 -3.03 -25.96
C GLY A 145 -2.39 -3.91 -24.72
N HIS A 146 -3.16 -3.72 -23.65
CA HIS A 146 -3.12 -4.55 -22.45
C HIS A 146 -4.30 -5.52 -22.38
N GLN A 147 -4.08 -6.76 -21.94
CA GLN A 147 -5.14 -7.76 -21.83
C GLN A 147 -6.19 -7.43 -20.76
N LYS A 148 -5.81 -6.65 -19.75
CA LYS A 148 -6.66 -6.18 -18.65
C LYS A 148 -6.08 -4.91 -18.04
N PRO A 149 -6.86 -4.15 -17.24
CA PRO A 149 -6.35 -2.96 -16.56
C PRO A 149 -5.07 -3.25 -15.76
N ILE A 150 -4.10 -2.35 -15.89
CA ILE A 150 -2.80 -2.47 -15.22
C ILE A 150 -2.78 -1.64 -13.94
N LEU A 151 -2.00 -2.05 -12.95
CA LEU A 151 -1.74 -1.27 -11.76
C LEU A 151 -0.86 -0.06 -12.11
N HIS A 152 -1.12 1.09 -11.47
CA HIS A 152 -0.30 2.30 -11.61
C HIS A 152 1.17 2.00 -11.29
N GLY A 153 2.09 2.53 -12.11
CA GLY A 153 3.53 2.42 -11.84
C GLY A 153 3.91 3.01 -10.49
N LEU A 154 3.33 4.17 -10.14
CA LEU A 154 3.52 4.82 -8.84
C LEU A 154 2.97 4.03 -7.66
N ALA A 155 1.91 3.24 -7.84
CA ALA A 155 1.45 2.31 -6.80
C ALA A 155 2.53 1.25 -6.54
N SER A 156 3.05 0.62 -7.60
CA SER A 156 4.13 -0.38 -7.50
C SER A 156 5.40 0.20 -6.87
N LEU A 157 5.72 1.47 -7.18
CA LEU A 157 6.80 2.21 -6.52
C LEU A 157 6.53 2.39 -5.02
N GLY A 158 5.31 2.78 -4.65
CA GLY A 158 4.90 2.91 -3.26
C GLY A 158 5.08 1.62 -2.44
N PHE A 159 4.73 0.46 -3.01
CA PHE A 159 5.02 -0.84 -2.38
C PHE A 159 6.51 -1.04 -2.16
N SER A 160 7.32 -0.79 -3.20
CA SER A 160 8.77 -1.01 -3.15
C SER A 160 9.46 -0.10 -2.12
N VAL A 161 9.08 1.18 -2.06
CA VAL A 161 9.59 2.14 -1.07
C VAL A 161 9.16 1.76 0.35
N ARG A 162 7.91 1.28 0.54
CA ARG A 162 7.47 0.75 1.84
C ARG A 162 8.32 -0.44 2.29
N HIS A 163 8.69 -1.34 1.38
CA HIS A 163 9.59 -2.46 1.71
C HIS A 163 10.98 -1.98 2.13
N VAL A 164 11.54 -1.00 1.41
CA VAL A 164 12.82 -0.37 1.78
C VAL A 164 12.74 0.29 3.15
N LEU A 165 11.68 1.06 3.43
CA LEU A 165 11.49 1.70 4.74
C LEU A 165 11.35 0.69 5.87
N ALA A 166 10.59 -0.39 5.65
CA ALA A 166 10.43 -1.44 6.64
C ALA A 166 11.77 -2.13 6.97
N LYS A 167 12.64 -2.32 5.96
CA LYS A 167 13.93 -3.01 6.13
C LYS A 167 15.07 -2.13 6.63
N TYR A 168 15.16 -0.92 6.10
CA TYR A 168 16.35 -0.09 6.22
C TYR A 168 16.06 1.32 6.72
N GLY A 169 14.78 1.68 6.93
CA GLY A 169 14.36 2.98 7.46
C GLY A 169 13.62 2.90 8.79
N GLY A 170 13.49 1.72 9.41
CA GLY A 170 12.72 1.56 10.65
C GLY A 170 11.24 2.00 10.54
N ASN A 171 10.67 1.99 9.33
CA ASN A 171 9.38 2.61 8.99
C ASN A 171 9.27 4.12 9.31
N ASP A 172 10.38 4.81 9.49
CA ASP A 172 10.42 6.26 9.68
C ASP A 172 10.54 6.97 8.32
N SER A 173 9.42 7.52 7.82
CA SER A 173 9.37 8.24 6.55
C SER A 173 10.20 9.52 6.55
N SER A 174 10.52 10.10 7.72
CA SER A 174 11.34 11.32 7.82
C SER A 174 12.79 11.09 7.40
N LEU A 175 13.21 9.82 7.30
CA LEU A 175 14.54 9.44 6.84
C LEU A 175 14.66 9.41 5.31
N VAL A 176 13.57 9.43 4.54
CA VAL A 176 13.66 9.46 3.07
C VAL A 176 14.18 10.83 2.64
N LYS A 177 15.35 10.83 1.97
CA LYS A 177 15.90 12.01 1.31
C LYS A 177 15.49 12.07 -0.15
N ALA A 178 15.64 10.96 -0.87
CA ALA A 178 15.27 10.89 -2.28
C ALA A 178 14.84 9.49 -2.70
N VAL A 179 14.05 9.42 -3.77
CA VAL A 179 13.63 8.18 -4.43
C VAL A 179 13.78 8.37 -5.93
N LYS A 180 14.36 7.39 -6.62
CA LYS A 180 14.40 7.32 -8.09
C LYS A 180 13.92 5.95 -8.53
N ALA A 181 13.17 5.89 -9.64
CA ALA A 181 12.79 4.63 -10.26
C ALA A 181 12.54 4.79 -11.77
N ARG A 182 12.77 3.70 -12.53
CA ARG A 182 12.32 3.53 -13.91
C ARG A 182 11.31 2.39 -14.00
N PHE A 183 10.16 2.67 -14.59
CA PHE A 183 9.11 1.70 -14.87
C PHE A 183 9.46 0.94 -16.16
N ALA A 184 9.50 -0.39 -16.08
CA ALA A 184 9.99 -1.24 -17.16
C ALA A 184 8.90 -2.07 -17.83
N LYS A 185 7.99 -2.65 -17.04
CA LYS A 185 6.89 -3.51 -17.50
C LYS A 185 5.65 -3.29 -16.62
N PRO A 186 4.44 -3.52 -17.14
CA PRO A 186 3.22 -3.36 -16.36
C PRO A 186 3.10 -4.42 -15.25
N VAL A 187 2.41 -4.05 -14.18
CA VAL A 187 1.94 -4.95 -13.12
C VAL A 187 0.44 -5.11 -13.27
N LEU A 188 -0.07 -6.33 -13.09
CA LEU A 188 -1.51 -6.59 -13.04
C LEU A 188 -1.96 -6.61 -11.58
N PRO A 189 -3.09 -5.96 -11.21
CA PRO A 189 -3.66 -6.13 -9.88
C PRO A 189 -3.87 -7.62 -9.55
N GLY A 190 -3.58 -7.99 -8.30
CA GLY A 190 -3.56 -9.37 -7.82
C GLY A 190 -2.20 -10.08 -7.92
N GLN A 191 -1.24 -9.56 -8.69
CA GLN A 191 0.11 -10.11 -8.77
C GLN A 191 0.94 -9.84 -7.52
N THR A 192 1.98 -10.64 -7.34
CA THR A 192 2.93 -10.56 -6.23
C THR A 192 4.16 -9.79 -6.62
N LEU A 193 4.40 -8.66 -5.95
CA LEU A 193 5.61 -7.87 -6.10
C LEU A 193 6.73 -8.49 -5.27
N VAL A 194 7.91 -8.64 -5.88
CA VAL A 194 9.15 -9.09 -5.25
C VAL A 194 10.15 -7.95 -5.33
N THR A 195 10.45 -7.31 -4.21
CA THR A 195 11.41 -6.19 -4.12
C THR A 195 12.75 -6.71 -3.63
N GLU A 196 13.74 -6.68 -4.50
CA GLU A 196 15.14 -7.02 -4.22
C GLU A 196 15.88 -5.73 -3.85
N MET A 197 16.66 -5.75 -2.78
CA MET A 197 17.31 -4.56 -2.21
C MET A 197 18.80 -4.81 -1.96
N TRP A 198 19.60 -3.78 -2.21
CA TRP A 198 21.04 -3.74 -1.94
C TRP A 198 21.39 -2.44 -1.22
N VAL A 199 22.05 -2.53 -0.08
CA VAL A 199 22.46 -1.37 0.72
C VAL A 199 23.90 -1.00 0.39
N GLU A 200 24.13 0.27 0.05
CA GLU A 200 25.44 0.88 -0.14
C GLU A 200 25.49 2.19 0.67
N ASP A 201 26.10 2.14 1.85
CA ASP A 201 26.10 3.22 2.84
C ASP A 201 24.67 3.70 3.19
N THR A 202 24.29 4.89 2.74
CA THR A 202 22.99 5.53 2.98
C THR A 202 22.00 5.33 1.83
N ARG A 203 22.44 4.74 0.72
CA ARG A 203 21.61 4.43 -0.44
C ARG A 203 21.17 2.98 -0.42
N VAL A 204 19.87 2.75 -0.62
CA VAL A 204 19.30 1.44 -0.86
C VAL A 204 18.91 1.35 -2.33
N HIS A 205 19.70 0.64 -3.13
CA HIS A 205 19.32 0.25 -4.48
C HIS A 205 18.21 -0.78 -4.41
N PHE A 206 17.26 -0.73 -5.33
CA PHE A 206 16.24 -1.77 -5.43
C PHE A 206 15.80 -2.07 -6.87
N GLN A 207 15.27 -3.26 -7.04
CA GLN A 207 14.60 -3.72 -8.24
C GLN A 207 13.31 -4.42 -7.83
N THR A 208 12.25 -4.28 -8.61
CA THR A 208 10.98 -4.95 -8.34
C THR A 208 10.59 -5.84 -9.51
N LYS A 209 10.21 -7.08 -9.20
CA LYS A 209 9.73 -8.08 -10.14
C LYS A 209 8.30 -8.51 -9.80
N THR A 210 7.60 -9.13 -10.74
CA THR A 210 6.40 -9.92 -10.43
C THR A 210 6.79 -11.38 -10.23
N LYS A 211 6.37 -12.01 -9.13
CA LYS A 211 6.69 -13.41 -8.82
C LYS A 211 6.19 -14.36 -9.90
N GLU A 212 5.02 -14.08 -10.46
CA GLU A 212 4.31 -14.96 -11.39
C GLU A 212 5.03 -15.10 -12.74
N THR A 213 5.81 -14.10 -13.15
CA THR A 213 6.47 -14.10 -14.47
C THR A 213 7.98 -13.87 -14.41
N GLY A 214 8.53 -13.51 -13.25
CA GLY A 214 9.92 -13.08 -13.10
C GLY A 214 10.27 -11.75 -13.78
N ASN A 215 9.30 -11.11 -14.44
CA ASN A 215 9.52 -9.86 -15.14
C ASN A 215 9.90 -8.74 -14.18
N VAL A 216 10.95 -7.99 -14.51
CA VAL A 216 11.31 -6.73 -13.88
C VAL A 216 10.28 -5.66 -14.26
N VAL A 217 9.64 -5.07 -13.27
CA VAL A 217 8.63 -4.01 -13.42
C VAL A 217 9.16 -2.64 -12.97
N ILE A 218 10.08 -2.61 -12.01
CA ILE A 218 10.83 -1.40 -11.62
C ILE A 218 12.32 -1.72 -11.68
N SER A 219 13.08 -0.87 -12.35
CA SER A 219 14.53 -1.01 -12.54
C SER A 219 15.25 0.31 -12.27
N GLY A 220 16.57 0.25 -12.13
CA GLY A 220 17.38 1.47 -12.06
C GLY A 220 17.09 2.32 -10.82
N ALA A 221 16.55 1.72 -9.76
CA ALA A 221 15.86 2.41 -8.70
C ALA A 221 16.67 2.45 -7.41
N PHE A 222 16.47 3.50 -6.63
CA PHE A 222 17.10 3.66 -5.31
C PHE A 222 16.24 4.52 -4.39
N VAL A 223 16.47 4.35 -3.09
CA VAL A 223 16.07 5.28 -2.04
C VAL A 223 17.33 5.77 -1.33
N ASP A 224 17.52 7.08 -1.27
CA ASP A 224 18.51 7.69 -0.40
C ASP A 224 17.87 7.94 0.96
N LEU A 225 18.48 7.40 2.01
CA LEU A 225 18.06 7.62 3.39
C LEU A 225 19.03 8.60 4.08
N LYS A 226 18.54 9.40 5.02
CA LYS A 226 19.38 10.25 5.88
C LYS A 226 20.35 9.39 6.73
N LYS A 227 19.90 8.20 7.10
CA LYS A 227 20.69 7.13 7.75
C LYS A 227 19.99 5.80 7.50
N VAL A 228 20.76 4.72 7.40
CA VAL A 228 20.21 3.36 7.37
C VAL A 228 20.00 2.87 8.80
N VAL A 229 18.77 2.45 9.09
CA VAL A 229 18.38 1.74 10.30
C VAL A 229 18.11 0.31 9.89
N LYS A 230 19.09 -0.57 10.07
CA LYS A 230 18.90 -2.00 9.81
C LYS A 230 17.91 -2.53 10.84
N SER A 231 16.73 -2.95 10.38
CA SER A 231 15.88 -3.78 11.21
C SER A 231 16.48 -5.20 11.17
N ASP A 232 17.03 -5.66 12.29
CA ASP A 232 17.48 -7.07 12.44
C ASP A 232 16.29 -8.05 12.40
N THR A 233 15.07 -7.54 12.27
CA THR A 233 13.90 -8.32 11.90
C THR A 233 13.95 -8.65 10.41
N ALA A 234 14.65 -9.74 10.10
CA ALA A 234 14.35 -10.56 8.94
C ALA A 234 12.82 -10.80 8.90
N ALA A 235 12.10 -10.05 8.07
CA ALA A 235 10.82 -10.42 7.49
C ALA A 235 10.96 -11.73 6.71
N SER A 236 11.17 -12.83 7.45
CA SER A 236 10.48 -14.08 7.21
C SER A 236 9.24 -14.01 8.07
N ALA A 237 8.08 -14.21 7.47
CA ALA A 237 6.85 -14.40 8.20
C ALA A 237 7.00 -15.63 9.13
N ALA A 238 7.19 -15.34 10.43
CA ALA A 238 7.13 -16.19 11.64
C ALA A 238 8.23 -17.26 11.86
N PRO A 239 8.45 -17.77 13.09
CA PRO A 239 8.10 -17.27 14.44
C PRO A 239 9.28 -17.27 15.45
N SER A 240 9.31 -16.36 16.44
CA SER A 240 9.82 -16.69 17.80
C SER A 240 9.35 -15.69 18.87
N GLN A 241 9.21 -16.23 20.08
CA GLN A 241 8.36 -15.81 21.20
C GLN A 241 8.69 -14.48 21.90
N GLN A 242 7.61 -13.86 22.40
CA GLN A 242 7.48 -12.89 23.49
C GLN A 242 7.89 -11.42 23.24
N SER A 243 7.10 -10.76 22.38
CA SER A 243 6.27 -9.62 22.79
C SER A 243 5.20 -9.40 21.70
N SER A 244 3.92 -9.48 22.09
CA SER A 244 2.70 -9.59 21.27
C SER A 244 2.70 -8.81 19.94
N SER A 245 2.81 -9.53 18.80
CA SER A 245 2.48 -9.01 17.48
C SER A 245 0.98 -8.71 17.37
N ALA A 246 0.63 -7.56 16.81
CA ALA A 246 -0.76 -7.16 16.65
C ALA A 246 -1.49 -8.07 15.65
N LEU A 247 -2.61 -8.66 16.07
CA LEU A 247 -3.49 -9.50 15.24
C LEU A 247 -4.49 -8.61 14.47
N LYS A 248 -5.03 -9.05 13.33
CA LYS A 248 -6.06 -8.28 12.59
C LYS A 248 -7.28 -8.03 13.49
N SER A 249 -7.59 -9.00 14.34
CA SER A 249 -8.65 -8.91 15.34
C SER A 249 -8.40 -7.86 16.44
N ASP A 250 -7.17 -7.38 16.67
CA ASP A 250 -6.93 -6.32 17.66
C ASP A 250 -7.67 -5.04 17.28
N GLY A 251 -7.65 -4.68 15.99
CA GLY A 251 -8.43 -3.54 15.46
C GLY A 251 -9.94 -3.78 15.49
N LEU A 252 -10.39 -5.04 15.41
CA LEU A 252 -11.80 -5.38 15.58
C LEU A 252 -12.24 -5.19 17.04
N PHE A 253 -11.47 -5.67 18.02
CA PHE A 253 -11.82 -5.53 19.43
C PHE A 253 -11.74 -4.09 19.93
N ALA A 254 -10.83 -3.27 19.39
CA ALA A 254 -10.82 -1.83 19.63
C ALA A 254 -12.15 -1.17 19.19
N LYS A 255 -12.65 -1.52 17.99
CA LYS A 255 -13.95 -1.02 17.51
C LYS A 255 -15.13 -1.54 18.33
N ILE A 256 -15.08 -2.80 18.78
CA ILE A 256 -16.11 -3.35 19.66
C ILE A 256 -16.13 -2.61 20.99
N ASP A 257 -14.97 -2.28 21.57
CA ASP A 257 -14.86 -1.48 22.80
C ASP A 257 -15.53 -0.10 22.62
N GLU A 258 -15.25 0.60 21.52
CA GLU A 258 -15.91 1.87 21.18
C GLU A 258 -17.44 1.72 21.09
N GLN A 259 -17.93 0.65 20.43
CA GLN A 259 -19.37 0.41 20.29
C GLN A 259 -20.05 0.06 21.61
N VAL A 260 -19.39 -0.71 22.49
CA VAL A 260 -19.89 -1.04 23.82
C VAL A 260 -19.99 0.22 24.68
N LYS A 261 -18.98 1.10 24.62
CA LYS A 261 -18.98 2.39 25.32
C LYS A 261 -20.04 3.35 24.77
N ALA A 262 -20.24 3.38 23.45
CA ALA A 262 -21.24 4.22 22.79
C ALA A 262 -22.68 3.72 23.03
N ASN A 263 -22.89 2.42 23.28
CA ASN A 263 -24.21 1.83 23.45
C ASN A 263 -24.37 1.01 24.76
N PRO A 264 -24.27 1.62 25.96
CA PRO A 264 -24.31 0.87 27.23
C PRO A 264 -25.62 0.12 27.49
N SER A 265 -26.75 0.63 26.98
CA SER A 265 -28.06 -0.03 27.10
C SER A 265 -28.13 -1.33 26.28
N LEU A 266 -27.51 -1.36 25.10
CA LEU A 266 -27.40 -2.55 24.26
C LEU A 266 -26.43 -3.58 24.88
N ALA A 267 -25.31 -3.13 25.44
CA ALA A 267 -24.39 -4.02 26.15
C ALA A 267 -25.07 -4.69 27.36
N LYS A 268 -25.78 -3.90 28.19
CA LYS A 268 -26.53 -4.40 29.34
C LYS A 268 -27.67 -5.35 28.96
N SER A 269 -28.33 -5.16 27.81
CA SER A 269 -29.41 -6.05 27.37
C SER A 269 -28.91 -7.44 26.93
N ILE A 270 -27.64 -7.54 26.52
CA ILE A 270 -26.98 -8.83 26.26
C ILE A 270 -26.46 -9.43 27.58
N GLY A 271 -25.86 -8.62 28.45
CA GLY A 271 -25.62 -8.96 29.86
C GLY A 271 -24.78 -10.21 30.12
N ALA A 272 -23.76 -10.46 29.29
CA ALA A 272 -22.96 -11.68 29.32
C ALA A 272 -21.46 -11.41 29.18
N VAL A 273 -20.63 -12.36 29.65
CA VAL A 273 -19.17 -12.34 29.51
C VAL A 273 -18.75 -13.30 28.40
N PHE A 274 -18.12 -12.79 27.36
CA PHE A 274 -17.60 -13.59 26.25
C PHE A 274 -16.09 -13.64 26.27
N LEU A 275 -15.52 -14.84 26.09
CA LEU A 275 -14.10 -15.05 25.88
C LEU A 275 -13.84 -15.45 24.43
N TYR A 276 -12.93 -14.75 23.77
CA TYR A 276 -12.44 -15.12 22.45
C TYR A 276 -11.03 -15.67 22.58
N ASN A 277 -10.82 -16.90 22.12
CA ASN A 277 -9.52 -17.52 21.94
C ASN A 277 -9.13 -17.39 20.46
N ILE A 278 -8.26 -16.45 20.16
CA ILE A 278 -7.78 -16.24 18.80
C ILE A 278 -6.65 -17.22 18.54
N THR A 279 -6.78 -17.98 17.45
CA THR A 279 -5.82 -19.02 17.08
C THR A 279 -5.02 -18.67 15.84
N GLU A 280 -3.77 -19.10 15.82
CA GLU A 280 -2.95 -19.20 14.61
C GLU A 280 -2.41 -20.62 14.56
N ASN A 281 -2.47 -21.27 13.40
CA ASN A 281 -2.03 -22.67 13.22
C ASN A 281 -2.62 -23.63 14.27
N GLY A 282 -3.87 -23.40 14.68
CA GLY A 282 -4.61 -24.23 15.65
C GLY A 282 -4.24 -24.03 17.11
N LYS A 283 -3.30 -23.13 17.45
CA LYS A 283 -2.92 -22.80 18.83
C LYS A 283 -3.47 -21.43 19.20
N THR A 284 -4.00 -21.28 20.42
CA THR A 284 -4.43 -19.96 20.92
C THR A 284 -3.21 -19.07 21.11
N VAL A 285 -3.19 -17.95 20.41
CA VAL A 285 -2.12 -16.95 20.44
C VAL A 285 -2.51 -15.67 21.17
N LYS A 286 -3.81 -15.37 21.27
CA LYS A 286 -4.32 -14.22 22.02
C LYS A 286 -5.72 -14.50 22.57
N GLN A 287 -6.06 -13.83 23.66
CA GLN A 287 -7.39 -13.87 24.26
C GLN A 287 -7.99 -12.47 24.37
N TRP A 288 -9.30 -12.37 24.17
CA TRP A 288 -10.06 -11.15 24.41
C TRP A 288 -11.29 -11.44 25.25
N THR A 289 -11.56 -10.61 26.24
CA THR A 289 -12.77 -10.68 27.06
C THR A 289 -13.68 -9.50 26.76
N LEU A 290 -14.95 -9.80 26.46
CA LEU A 290 -16.04 -8.82 26.37
C LEU A 290 -16.95 -9.06 27.58
N ASP A 291 -16.77 -8.27 28.62
CA ASP A 291 -17.66 -8.24 29.77
C ASP A 291 -18.76 -7.20 29.54
N LEU A 292 -19.87 -7.63 28.95
CA LEU A 292 -20.99 -6.73 28.66
C LEU A 292 -21.86 -6.45 29.91
N LYS A 293 -21.62 -7.17 31.03
CA LYS A 293 -22.23 -6.83 32.33
C LYS A 293 -21.57 -5.57 32.90
N ALA A 294 -20.25 -5.47 32.77
CA ALA A 294 -19.46 -4.31 33.17
C ALA A 294 -19.28 -3.25 32.07
N GLY A 295 -19.65 -3.56 30.82
CA GLY A 295 -19.43 -2.68 29.66
C GLY A 295 -17.94 -2.52 29.31
N LEU A 296 -17.15 -3.58 29.52
CA LEU A 296 -15.70 -3.58 29.40
C LEU A 296 -15.24 -4.57 28.32
N VAL A 297 -14.35 -4.12 27.43
CA VAL A 297 -13.63 -4.99 26.50
C VAL A 297 -12.14 -4.89 26.79
N HIS A 298 -11.45 -6.02 26.94
CA HIS A 298 -10.02 -6.01 27.23
C HIS A 298 -9.30 -7.26 26.73
N GLU A 299 -7.99 -7.13 26.50
CA GLU A 299 -7.12 -8.27 26.20
C GLU A 299 -6.95 -9.16 27.45
N GLY A 300 -6.87 -10.46 27.24
CA GLY A 300 -6.67 -11.48 28.27
C GLY A 300 -7.96 -12.21 28.69
N ALA A 301 -7.78 -13.17 29.60
CA ALA A 301 -8.87 -13.94 30.21
C ALA A 301 -9.75 -13.06 31.12
N PRO A 302 -10.98 -13.49 31.45
CA PRO A 302 -11.87 -12.70 32.29
C PRO A 302 -11.26 -12.39 33.65
N LYS A 303 -11.34 -11.12 34.08
CA LYS A 303 -10.78 -10.64 35.36
C LYS A 303 -11.42 -11.29 36.59
N SER A 304 -12.65 -11.77 36.46
CA SER A 304 -13.36 -12.49 37.52
C SER A 304 -14.44 -13.40 36.93
N GLY A 305 -14.65 -14.56 37.54
CA GLY A 305 -15.68 -15.53 37.12
C GLY A 305 -15.32 -16.33 35.87
N LYS A 306 -16.27 -17.17 35.41
CA LYS A 306 -16.14 -17.95 34.17
C LYS A 306 -16.87 -17.22 33.03
N PRO A 307 -16.37 -17.30 31.78
CA PRO A 307 -17.09 -16.75 30.64
C PRO A 307 -18.40 -17.51 30.42
N ASP A 308 -19.48 -16.78 30.10
CA ASP A 308 -20.78 -17.35 29.74
C ASP A 308 -20.71 -18.05 28.37
N THR A 309 -19.81 -17.59 27.49
CA THR A 309 -19.57 -18.16 26.17
C THR A 309 -18.11 -17.98 25.78
N THR A 310 -17.49 -19.04 25.27
CA THR A 310 -16.12 -19.01 24.73
C THR A 310 -16.14 -19.33 23.25
N MET A 311 -15.58 -18.45 22.43
CA MET A 311 -15.43 -18.62 20.99
C MET A 311 -13.96 -18.88 20.66
N THR A 312 -13.67 -19.95 19.93
CA THR A 312 -12.31 -20.30 19.48
C THR A 312 -12.29 -20.41 17.97
N LEU A 313 -11.48 -19.59 17.33
CA LEU A 313 -11.38 -19.48 15.87
C LEU A 313 -10.08 -18.81 15.47
N SER A 314 -9.73 -18.86 14.18
CA SER A 314 -8.53 -18.17 13.69
C SER A 314 -8.72 -16.65 13.61
N ASP A 315 -7.63 -15.89 13.62
CA ASP A 315 -7.67 -14.43 13.41
C ASP A 315 -8.39 -14.09 12.08
N GLU A 316 -8.10 -14.86 11.03
CA GLU A 316 -8.70 -14.67 9.70
C GLU A 316 -10.18 -15.01 9.65
N ASP A 317 -10.58 -16.14 10.24
CA ASP A 317 -12.00 -16.53 10.29
C ASP A 317 -12.80 -15.53 11.14
N LEU A 318 -12.23 -14.95 12.21
CA LEU A 318 -12.91 -13.92 13.00
C LEU A 318 -13.19 -12.65 12.16
N ILE A 319 -12.22 -12.18 11.37
CA ILE A 319 -12.43 -11.06 10.46
C ILE A 319 -13.45 -11.42 9.36
N ALA A 320 -13.40 -12.64 8.84
CA ALA A 320 -14.37 -13.10 7.84
C ALA A 320 -15.81 -13.17 8.41
N LEU A 321 -15.96 -13.58 9.67
CA LEU A 321 -17.25 -13.56 10.36
C LEU A 321 -17.74 -12.13 10.61
N ALA A 322 -16.86 -11.24 11.07
CA ALA A 322 -17.22 -9.85 11.36
C ALA A 322 -17.59 -9.07 10.07
N SER A 323 -16.92 -9.35 8.95
CA SER A 323 -17.23 -8.76 7.65
C SER A 323 -18.43 -9.39 6.94
N GLY A 324 -18.93 -10.52 7.44
CA GLY A 324 -20.05 -11.26 6.84
C GLY A 324 -19.67 -12.10 5.62
N THR A 325 -18.39 -12.15 5.24
CA THR A 325 -17.88 -13.00 4.15
C THR A 325 -17.88 -14.48 4.53
N LEU A 326 -17.80 -14.80 5.83
CA LEU A 326 -17.99 -16.13 6.37
C LEU A 326 -19.30 -16.19 7.15
N ASN A 327 -20.14 -17.18 6.84
CA ASN A 327 -21.36 -17.43 7.59
C ASN A 327 -21.05 -18.14 8.93
N PRO A 328 -21.57 -17.68 10.09
CA PRO A 328 -21.30 -18.28 11.39
C PRO A 328 -21.73 -19.74 11.54
N GLN A 329 -22.86 -20.14 10.95
CA GLN A 329 -23.34 -21.53 11.01
C GLN A 329 -22.41 -22.44 10.21
N THR A 330 -22.02 -22.01 9.01
CA THR A 330 -21.05 -22.74 8.17
C THR A 330 -19.69 -22.86 8.85
N ALA A 331 -19.21 -21.78 9.51
CA ALA A 331 -17.96 -21.79 10.25
C ALA A 331 -17.99 -22.80 11.41
N PHE A 332 -19.11 -22.87 12.13
CA PHE A 332 -19.29 -23.81 13.22
C PHE A 332 -19.34 -25.26 12.72
N LEU A 333 -20.16 -25.55 11.71
CA LEU A 333 -20.28 -26.89 11.12
C LEU A 333 -18.95 -27.41 10.53
N LYS A 334 -18.14 -26.52 9.96
CA LYS A 334 -16.81 -26.86 9.42
C LYS A 334 -15.70 -26.87 10.47
N GLY A 335 -16.02 -26.66 11.75
CA GLY A 335 -15.07 -26.65 12.86
C GLY A 335 -14.11 -25.45 12.89
N LYS A 336 -14.32 -24.43 12.04
CA LYS A 336 -13.56 -23.18 12.00
C LYS A 336 -13.89 -22.25 13.16
N LEU A 337 -15.13 -22.31 13.63
CA LEU A 337 -15.60 -21.65 14.84
C LEU A 337 -16.02 -22.73 15.84
N LYS A 338 -15.36 -22.78 17.00
CA LYS A 338 -15.79 -23.60 18.12
C LYS A 338 -16.42 -22.71 19.17
N ILE A 339 -17.57 -23.12 19.70
CA ILE A 339 -18.26 -22.38 20.75
C ILE A 339 -18.47 -23.32 21.94
N ALA A 340 -18.06 -22.89 23.12
CA ALA A 340 -18.33 -23.56 24.39
C ALA A 340 -19.15 -22.62 25.30
N GLY A 341 -20.03 -23.17 26.12
CA GLY A 341 -20.97 -22.39 26.94
C GLY A 341 -22.29 -22.13 26.21
N ASN A 342 -22.90 -20.97 26.46
CA ASN A 342 -24.26 -20.68 26.00
C ASN A 342 -24.34 -20.21 24.53
N LEU A 343 -24.66 -21.14 23.64
CA LEU A 343 -24.78 -20.89 22.19
C LEU A 343 -25.78 -19.79 21.81
N MET A 344 -26.88 -19.62 22.57
CA MET A 344 -27.88 -18.58 22.27
C MET A 344 -27.31 -17.17 22.51
N LEU A 345 -26.40 -17.01 23.48
CA LEU A 345 -25.74 -15.73 23.73
C LEU A 345 -24.78 -15.36 22.60
N ALA A 346 -24.10 -16.33 21.97
CA ALA A 346 -23.25 -16.08 20.81
C ALA A 346 -24.03 -15.46 19.62
N GLN A 347 -25.28 -15.88 19.42
CA GLN A 347 -26.14 -15.35 18.35
C GLN A 347 -26.58 -13.90 18.62
N LYS A 348 -26.71 -13.50 19.89
CA LYS A 348 -27.11 -12.14 20.28
C LYS A 348 -26.04 -11.07 20.03
N LEU A 349 -24.80 -11.45 19.73
CA LEU A 349 -23.71 -10.51 19.44
C LEU A 349 -23.80 -9.88 18.03
N GLY A 350 -24.56 -10.49 17.12
CA GLY A 350 -24.67 -10.03 15.73
C GLY A 350 -24.95 -8.52 15.56
N PRO A 351 -25.91 -7.92 16.29
CA PRO A 351 -26.18 -6.48 16.23
C PRO A 351 -25.01 -5.59 16.66
N LEU A 352 -24.25 -5.96 17.71
CA LEU A 352 -23.05 -5.22 18.15
C LEU A 352 -21.93 -5.26 17.11
N LEU A 353 -21.88 -6.33 16.30
CA LEU A 353 -20.86 -6.52 15.27
C LEU A 353 -21.24 -5.89 13.92
N LYS A 354 -22.53 -5.57 13.69
CA LYS A 354 -23.06 -5.13 12.37
C LYS A 354 -23.37 -3.64 12.24
N SER A 355 -23.35 -2.83 13.31
CA SER A 355 -23.78 -1.42 13.24
C SER A 355 -22.76 -0.42 12.67
N GLY A 356 -21.80 -0.88 11.86
CA GLY A 356 -20.83 -0.03 11.15
C GLY A 356 -21.01 0.05 9.63
N SER A 357 -21.97 -0.67 9.03
CA SER A 357 -22.09 -0.81 7.57
C SER A 357 -22.85 0.32 6.85
N LYS A 358 -22.83 1.54 7.37
CA LYS A 358 -23.22 2.74 6.60
C LYS A 358 -22.08 3.75 6.61
N LEU A 359 -21.13 3.53 5.71
CA LEU A 359 -20.29 4.55 5.07
C LEU A 359 -20.07 4.12 3.62
#